data_AF-A0A0C3BAW1-F1
#
_entry.id   AF-A0A0C3BAW1-F1
#
_cell.length_a   1.000
_cell.length_b   1.000
_cell.length_c   1.000
_cell.angle_alpha   90.00
_cell.angle_beta   90.00
_cell.angle_gamma   90.00
#
_symmetry.space_group_name_H-M   'P 1'
#
loop_
_entity.id
_entity.type
_entity.pdbx_description
1 polymer ?
#
loop_
_entity_poly.entity_id
_entity_poly.type
_entity_poly.pdbx_seq_one_letter_code
_entity_poly.pdbx_strand_id
1 'polypeptide(L)'
;LVSPYYLRGSIINYLRECPDANKLQLLIQVASALSYLHRLSIIHGDVKGSNILINGNGEASLADFGLSRILEKSGFTTKTTSGTWRYMALELVSPPRGEYEEFIPRVTMATDVWAFAMTIVEV
;
A
#
# COMPACT_ATOMS: atom_id res chain seq x y z
N LEU A 1 12.70 -14.91 4.21
CA LEU A 1 13.20 -13.53 4.00
C LEU A 1 13.75 -13.03 5.34
N VAL A 2 14.93 -12.40 5.35
CA VAL A 2 15.47 -11.72 6.55
C VAL A 2 15.45 -10.22 6.25
N SER A 3 14.84 -9.41 7.11
CA SER A 3 14.71 -7.95 6.93
C SER A 3 15.09 -7.21 8.22
N PRO A 4 15.44 -5.92 8.16
CA PRO A 4 15.66 -5.10 9.36
C PRO A 4 14.44 -5.14 10.30
N TYR A 5 14.71 -5.11 11.60
CA TYR A 5 13.67 -5.04 12.61
C TYR A 5 13.23 -3.59 12.84
N TYR A 6 11.94 -3.32 12.67
CA TYR A 6 11.34 -2.00 12.86
C TYR A 6 10.81 -1.88 14.29
N LEU A 7 11.65 -1.34 15.17
CA LEU A 7 11.42 -1.28 16.62
C LEU A 7 10.08 -0.66 17.02
N ARG A 8 9.61 0.34 16.26
CA ARG A 8 8.38 1.09 16.57
C ARG A 8 7.13 0.49 15.91
N GLY A 9 7.26 -0.66 15.25
CA GLY A 9 6.15 -1.36 14.63
C GLY A 9 5.52 -0.59 13.48
N SER A 10 4.20 -0.71 13.31
CA SER A 10 3.45 0.00 12.27
C SER A 10 3.19 1.46 12.64
N ILE A 11 2.93 2.31 11.63
CA ILE A 11 2.57 3.72 11.84
C ILE A 11 1.35 3.86 12.77
N ILE A 12 0.41 2.92 12.71
CA ILE A 12 -0.79 2.90 13.56
C ILE A 12 -0.43 2.70 15.03
N ASN A 13 0.51 1.78 15.33
CA ASN A 13 0.97 1.58 16.69
C ASN A 13 1.83 2.76 17.16
N TYR A 14 2.74 3.21 16.30
CA TYR A 14 3.63 4.33 16.59
C TYR A 14 2.88 5.61 16.93
N LEU A 15 1.83 5.97 16.18
CA LEU A 15 1.05 7.18 16.44
C LEU A 15 0.16 7.09 17.68
N ARG A 16 -0.18 5.88 18.14
CA ARG A 16 -0.84 5.69 19.45
C ARG A 16 0.11 5.96 20.60
N GLU A 17 1.37 5.54 20.46
CA GLU A 17 2.41 5.73 21.47
C GLU A 17 3.00 7.14 21.44
N CYS A 18 3.04 7.78 20.27
CA CYS A 18 3.58 9.12 20.04
C CYS A 18 2.58 9.99 19.25
N PRO A 19 1.49 10.47 19.88
CA PRO A 19 0.43 11.22 19.19
C PRO A 19 0.90 12.54 18.55
N ASP A 20 1.94 13.16 19.12
CA ASP A 20 2.53 14.43 18.66
C ASP A 20 3.54 14.24 17.50
N ALA A 21 3.76 13.02 17.04
CA ALA A 21 4.65 12.77 15.91
C ALA A 21 4.16 13.50 14.65
N ASN A 22 5.10 13.96 13.83
CA ASN A 22 4.78 14.69 12.61
C ASN A 22 4.21 13.75 11.54
N LYS A 23 2.88 13.57 11.57
CA LYS A 23 2.14 12.72 10.62
C LYS A 23 2.39 13.09 9.17
N LEU A 24 2.44 14.39 8.87
CA LEU A 24 2.68 14.88 7.52
C LEU A 24 4.05 14.41 6.99
N GLN A 25 5.09 14.49 7.82
CA GLN A 25 6.42 14.03 7.45
C GLN A 25 6.45 12.52 7.17
N LEU A 26 5.78 11.70 7.99
CA LEU A 26 5.67 10.26 7.78
C LEU A 26 4.94 9.93 6.47
N LEU A 27 3.82 10.61 6.21
CA LEU A 27 3.04 10.43 4.98
C LEU A 27 3.82 10.87 3.74
N ILE A 28 4.64 11.92 3.82
CA ILE A 28 5.54 12.34 2.74
C ILE A 28 6.58 11.25 2.43
N GLN A 29 7.16 10.62 3.47
CA GLN A 29 8.11 9.52 3.29
C GLN A 29 7.44 8.32 2.58
N VAL A 30 6.21 7.99 2.97
CA VAL A 30 5.43 6.91 2.33
C VAL A 30 5.10 7.27 0.88
N ALA A 31 4.67 8.50 0.59
CA ALA A 31 4.41 8.96 -0.77
C ALA A 31 5.67 8.89 -1.66
N SER A 32 6.83 9.26 -1.10
CA SER A 32 8.12 9.17 -1.79
C SER A 32 8.49 7.71 -2.11
N ALA A 33 8.31 6.79 -1.15
CA ALA A 33 8.52 5.36 -1.35
C ALA A 33 7.58 4.80 -2.43
N LEU A 34 6.28 5.15 -2.38
CA LEU A 34 5.31 4.70 -3.38
C LEU A 34 5.62 5.24 -4.78
N SER A 35 5.98 6.52 -4.87
CA SER A 35 6.43 7.14 -6.13
C SER A 35 7.68 6.45 -6.69
N TYR A 36 8.61 6.03 -5.83
CA TYR A 36 9.78 5.25 -6.24
C TYR A 36 9.39 3.89 -6.85
N LEU A 37 8.46 3.16 -6.22
CA LEU A 37 7.95 1.90 -6.78
C LEU A 37 7.30 2.09 -8.14
N HIS A 38 6.44 3.12 -8.27
CA HIS A 38 5.74 3.41 -9.52
C HIS A 38 6.70 3.78 -10.65
N ARG A 39 7.79 4.51 -10.37
CA ARG A 39 8.85 4.77 -11.38
C ARG A 39 9.56 3.51 -11.87
N LEU A 40 9.59 2.45 -11.06
CA LEU A 40 10.15 1.15 -11.43
C LEU A 40 9.12 0.20 -12.03
N SER A 41 7.92 0.70 -12.39
CA SER A 41 6.83 -0.11 -12.91
C SER A 41 6.38 -1.21 -11.92
N ILE A 42 6.53 -0.94 -10.61
CA ILE A 42 6.11 -1.81 -9.51
C ILE A 42 4.85 -1.25 -8.88
N ILE A 43 3.81 -2.07 -8.79
CA ILE A 43 2.58 -1.79 -8.03
C ILE A 43 2.69 -2.51 -6.70
N HIS A 44 2.41 -1.84 -5.58
CA HIS A 44 2.47 -2.45 -4.25
C HIS A 44 1.27 -3.38 -4.00
N GLY A 45 0.06 -2.88 -4.25
CA GLY A 45 -1.20 -3.62 -4.19
C GLY A 45 -1.83 -3.84 -2.81
N ASP A 46 -1.23 -3.32 -1.73
CA ASP A 46 -1.78 -3.43 -0.36
C ASP A 46 -1.23 -2.31 0.55
N VAL A 47 -1.28 -1.06 0.06
CA VAL A 47 -0.89 0.11 0.84
C VAL A 47 -1.93 0.36 1.94
N LYS A 48 -1.49 0.35 3.20
CA LYS A 48 -2.31 0.57 4.40
C LYS A 48 -1.43 0.90 5.60
N GLY A 49 -2.00 1.45 6.68
CA GLY A 49 -1.27 1.78 7.89
C GLY A 49 -0.49 0.62 8.51
N SER A 50 -1.05 -0.60 8.49
CA SER A 50 -0.34 -1.78 9.04
C SER A 50 0.92 -2.17 8.26
N ASN A 51 1.04 -1.74 7.00
CA ASN A 51 2.16 -2.04 6.12
C ASN A 51 3.16 -0.89 6.02
N ILE A 52 2.98 0.18 6.81
CA ILE A 52 3.95 1.25 6.98
C ILE A 52 4.65 1.02 8.31
N LEU A 53 5.94 0.70 8.27
CA LEU A 53 6.74 0.41 9.46
C LEU A 53 7.61 1.61 9.85
N ILE A 54 7.76 1.83 11.15
CA ILE A 54 8.53 2.94 11.71
C ILE A 54 9.82 2.41 12.35
N ASN A 55 10.96 2.95 11.93
CA ASN A 55 12.26 2.52 12.45
C ASN A 55 12.58 3.19 13.80
N GLY A 56 13.72 2.87 14.40
CA GLY A 56 14.14 3.45 15.69
C GLY A 56 14.26 4.98 15.66
N ASN A 57 14.58 5.55 14.50
CA ASN A 57 14.74 6.99 14.26
C ASN A 57 13.41 7.73 14.03
N GLY A 58 12.28 7.01 13.98
CA GLY A 58 10.98 7.61 13.68
C GLY A 58 10.73 7.86 12.19
N GLU A 59 11.45 7.15 11.31
CA GLU A 59 11.27 7.25 9.86
C GLU A 59 10.36 6.11 9.34
N ALA A 60 9.49 6.45 8.38
CA ALA A 60 8.55 5.52 7.78
C ALA A 60 9.13 4.79 6.57
N SER A 61 8.89 3.49 6.51
CA SER A 61 9.18 2.61 5.38
C SER A 61 7.94 1.84 4.97
N LEU A 62 7.71 1.70 3.66
CA LEU A 62 6.67 0.83 3.13
C LEU A 62 7.15 -0.63 3.14
N ALA A 63 6.29 -1.55 3.55
CA ALA A 63 6.59 -2.96 3.76
C ALA A 63 5.48 -3.88 3.23
N ASP A 64 5.73 -5.19 3.27
CA ASP A 64 4.82 -6.25 2.79
C ASP A 64 4.53 -6.21 1.28
N PHE A 65 5.53 -6.66 0.51
CA PHE A 65 5.48 -6.76 -0.95
C PHE A 65 4.86 -8.08 -1.44
N GLY A 66 4.12 -8.81 -0.58
CA GLY A 66 3.54 -10.11 -0.93
C GLY A 66 2.50 -10.05 -2.05
N LEU A 67 1.89 -8.88 -2.26
CA LEU A 67 0.90 -8.62 -3.32
C LEU A 67 1.44 -7.74 -4.46
N SER A 68 2.74 -7.44 -4.45
CA SER A 68 3.34 -6.54 -5.42
C SER A 68 3.47 -7.14 -6.80
N ARG A 69 3.34 -6.30 -7.83
CA ARG A 69 3.34 -6.70 -9.25
C ARG A 69 4.32 -5.84 -10.04
N ILE A 70 5.15 -6.48 -10.86
CA ILE A 70 6.03 -5.81 -11.83
C ILE A 70 5.30 -5.81 -13.17
N LEU A 71 4.99 -4.63 -13.73
CA LEU A 71 4.20 -4.51 -14.95
C LEU A 71 4.89 -5.10 -16.20
N GLU A 72 6.22 -5.17 -16.22
CA GLU A 72 7.00 -5.67 -17.38
C GLU A 72 7.14 -7.20 -17.43
N LYS A 73 6.82 -7.93 -16.36
CA LYS A 73 6.91 -9.41 -16.33
C LYS A 73 5.51 -10.02 -16.37
N SER A 74 5.10 -10.46 -17.55
CA SER A 74 3.81 -11.10 -17.87
C SER A 74 3.53 -12.46 -17.19
N GLY A 75 4.24 -12.83 -16.11
CA GLY A 75 4.15 -14.16 -15.48
C GLY A 75 3.76 -14.20 -14.00
N PHE A 76 3.72 -13.06 -13.28
CA PHE A 76 3.53 -13.05 -11.82
C PHE A 76 2.18 -12.51 -11.33
N THR A 77 1.18 -12.39 -12.21
CA THR A 77 -0.15 -11.92 -11.80
C THR A 77 -0.97 -13.05 -11.20
N THR A 78 -1.11 -13.07 -9.87
CA THR A 78 -2.20 -13.79 -9.21
C THR A 78 -3.54 -13.29 -9.75
N LYS A 79 -4.38 -14.20 -10.25
CA LYS A 79 -5.70 -13.87 -10.83
C LYS A 79 -6.75 -13.48 -9.77
N THR A 80 -6.37 -13.52 -8.48
CA THR A 80 -7.27 -13.24 -7.36
C THR A 80 -7.14 -11.79 -6.90
N THR A 81 -8.28 -11.15 -6.65
CA THR A 81 -8.37 -9.94 -5.82
C THR A 81 -7.91 -10.28 -4.41
N SER A 82 -6.63 -10.05 -4.15
CA SER A 82 -6.04 -10.10 -2.83
C SER A 82 -5.70 -8.67 -2.42
N GLY A 83 -5.90 -8.34 -1.15
CA GLY A 83 -5.73 -7.00 -0.62
C GLY A 83 -6.74 -6.69 0.48
N THR A 84 -6.53 -5.60 1.18
CA THR A 84 -7.36 -5.24 2.33
C THR A 84 -8.56 -4.41 1.88
N TRP A 85 -9.77 -5.00 1.92
CA TRP A 85 -10.99 -4.42 1.33
C TRP A 85 -11.26 -2.96 1.65
N ARG A 86 -10.96 -2.52 2.89
CA ARG A 86 -11.17 -1.13 3.35
C ARG A 86 -10.33 -0.10 2.57
N TYR A 87 -9.21 -0.51 1.99
CA TYR A 87 -8.28 0.36 1.26
C TYR A 87 -8.35 0.14 -0.25
N MET A 88 -9.15 -0.81 -0.72
CA MET A 88 -9.24 -1.14 -2.14
C MET A 88 -9.98 -0.05 -2.90
N ALA A 89 -9.47 0.26 -4.10
CA ALA A 89 -10.13 1.16 -5.04
C ALA A 89 -11.45 0.58 -5.55
N LEU A 90 -12.39 1.45 -5.93
CA LEU A 90 -13.73 1.04 -6.36
C LEU A 90 -13.68 0.12 -7.59
N GLU A 91 -12.77 0.39 -8.52
CA GLU A 91 -12.50 -0.42 -9.71
C GLU A 91 -11.91 -1.80 -9.41
N LEU A 92 -11.60 -2.12 -8.15
CA LEU A 92 -11.21 -3.47 -7.74
C LEU A 92 -12.36 -4.27 -7.13
N VAL A 93 -13.41 -3.59 -6.66
CA VAL A 93 -14.52 -4.21 -5.91
C VAL A 93 -15.86 -4.13 -6.64
N SER A 94 -15.99 -3.21 -7.62
CA SER A 94 -17.22 -3.00 -8.37
C SER A 94 -16.92 -3.00 -9.87
N PRO A 95 -17.41 -4.01 -10.62
CA PRO A 95 -17.31 -3.99 -12.08
C PRO A 95 -18.13 -2.86 -12.69
N PRO A 96 -17.69 -2.30 -13.82
CA PRO A 96 -18.52 -1.38 -14.58
C PRO A 96 -19.82 -2.07 -15.06
N ARG A 97 -20.97 -1.45 -14.70
CA ARG A 97 -22.32 -1.63 -15.25
C ARG A 97 -22.65 -3.00 -15.90
N GLY A 98 -22.76 -4.05 -15.08
CA GLY A 98 -23.41 -5.30 -15.49
C GLY A 98 -22.49 -6.38 -16.08
N GLU A 99 -21.21 -6.10 -16.26
CA GLU A 99 -20.22 -7.06 -16.81
C GLU A 99 -19.60 -7.95 -15.70
N TYR A 100 -20.43 -8.56 -14.85
CA TYR A 100 -19.95 -9.33 -13.69
C TYR A 100 -19.26 -10.66 -14.07
N GLU A 101 -19.63 -11.26 -15.20
CA GLU A 101 -19.14 -12.61 -15.57
C GLU A 101 -17.71 -12.60 -16.13
N GLU A 102 -17.24 -11.49 -16.70
CA GLU A 102 -15.90 -11.38 -17.31
C GLU A 102 -14.97 -10.38 -16.60
N PHE A 103 -15.44 -9.76 -15.52
CA PHE A 103 -14.65 -8.77 -14.80
C PHE A 103 -13.47 -9.40 -14.08
N ILE A 104 -12.26 -9.06 -14.53
CA ILE A 104 -11.01 -9.41 -13.85
C ILE A 104 -10.45 -8.12 -13.25
N PRO A 105 -10.54 -7.94 -11.91
CA PRO A 105 -9.99 -6.79 -11.23
C PRO A 105 -8.49 -6.69 -11.46
N ARG A 106 -8.01 -5.51 -11.87
CA ARG A 106 -6.59 -5.26 -12.12
C ARG A 106 -6.06 -4.23 -11.16
N VAL A 107 -5.12 -4.66 -10.33
CA VAL A 107 -4.33 -3.74 -9.51
C VAL A 107 -3.49 -2.88 -10.44
N THR A 108 -3.49 -1.57 -10.22
CA THR A 108 -2.75 -0.59 -11.01
C THR A 108 -2.00 0.38 -10.09
N MET A 109 -1.17 1.26 -10.67
CA MET A 109 -0.60 2.37 -9.89
C MET A 109 -1.69 3.29 -9.34
N ALA A 110 -2.81 3.48 -10.06
CA ALA A 110 -3.92 4.30 -9.58
C ALA A 110 -4.62 3.67 -8.37
N THR A 111 -4.73 2.33 -8.31
CA THR A 111 -5.30 1.65 -7.15
C THR A 111 -4.41 1.79 -5.90
N ASP A 112 -3.09 1.87 -6.07
CA ASP A 112 -2.16 2.19 -4.97
C ASP A 112 -2.35 3.63 -4.48
N VAL A 113 -2.56 4.60 -5.39
CA VAL A 113 -2.82 6.00 -5.03
C VAL A 113 -4.12 6.12 -4.24
N TRP A 114 -5.16 5.38 -4.62
CA TRP A 114 -6.40 5.29 -3.83
C TRP A 114 -6.14 4.71 -2.44
N ALA A 115 -5.45 3.58 -2.35
CA ALA A 115 -5.13 2.94 -1.08
C ALA A 115 -4.28 3.85 -0.17
N PHE A 116 -3.38 4.63 -0.76
CA PHE A 116 -2.64 5.67 -0.05
C PHE A 116 -3.55 6.79 0.47
N ALA A 117 -4.53 7.26 -0.32
CA ALA A 117 -5.53 8.24 0.14
C ALA A 117 -6.34 7.69 1.33
N MET A 118 -6.77 6.43 1.28
CA MET A 118 -7.44 5.78 2.41
C MET A 118 -6.53 5.67 3.65
N THR A 119 -5.23 5.46 3.44
CA THR A 119 -4.23 5.43 4.52
C THR A 119 -4.04 6.81 5.15
N ILE A 120 -4.08 7.89 4.37
CA ILE A 120 -4.03 9.27 4.90
C ILE A 120 -5.22 9.53 5.82
N VAL A 121 -6.42 9.03 5.49
CA VAL A 121 -7.61 9.19 6.34
C VAL A 121 -7.49 8.40 7.65
N GLU A 122 -6.81 7.25 7.62
CA GLU A 122 -6.58 6.42 8.81
C GLU A 122 -5.57 7.04 9.80
N VAL A 123 -4.56 7.74 9.29
CA VAL A 123 -3.40 8.30 10.02
C VAL A 123 -3.72 9.64 10.69
#